data_AF-A0A7J5V5R9-F1
#
_entry.id   AF-A0A7J5V5R9-F1
#
_cell.length_a   1.000
_cell.length_b   1.000
_cell.length_c   1.000
_cell.angle_alpha   90.00
_cell.angle_beta   90.00
_cell.angle_gamma   90.00
#
_symmetry.space_group_name_H-M   'P 1'
#
loop_
_entity.id
_entity.type
_entity.pdbx_description
1 polymer ?
#
loop_
_entity_poly.entity_id
_entity_poly.type
_entity_poly.pdbx_seq_one_letter_code
_entity_poly.pdbx_strand_id
1 'polypeptide(L)'
;MQANGKPIPRIAYQPNFAAEDYLNTYYGVLEALGFDNGPSCWDLTPEEWSAGYNPYAFKVTPGPIDTIRTPIRVGSIRLSLKFAAATQANINILLSSEQPAEIQIDKYKNVLAIT
;
A
#
# COMPACT_ATOMS: atom_id res chain seq x y z
N MET A 1 2.43 5.25 -9.07
CA MET A 1 1.54 6.15 -8.30
C MET A 1 2.12 7.56 -8.37
N GLN A 2 1.33 8.63 -8.21
CA GLN A 2 1.84 10.00 -8.06
C GLN A 2 1.35 10.57 -6.73
N ALA A 3 2.25 11.18 -5.96
CA ALA A 3 1.91 11.94 -4.76
C ALA A 3 2.32 13.40 -4.98
N ASN A 4 1.36 14.33 -4.93
CA ASN A 4 1.59 15.76 -5.19
C ASN A 4 2.32 16.03 -6.53
N GLY A 5 1.91 15.33 -7.59
CA GLY A 5 2.48 15.46 -8.94
C GLY A 5 3.86 14.81 -9.14
N LYS A 6 4.46 14.22 -8.10
CA LYS A 6 5.73 13.48 -8.22
C LYS A 6 5.46 11.98 -8.34
N PRO A 7 6.01 11.29 -9.35
CA PRO A 7 5.85 9.85 -9.50
C PRO A 7 6.62 9.10 -8.41
N ILE A 8 5.90 8.21 -7.72
CA ILE A 8 6.42 7.30 -6.70
C ILE A 8 5.81 5.91 -6.99
N PRO A 9 6.60 4.88 -7.33
CA PRO A 9 8.01 4.93 -7.71
C PRO A 9 8.24 5.69 -9.04
N ARG A 10 9.49 6.09 -9.31
CA ARG A 10 9.90 6.87 -10.49
C ARG A 10 9.62 6.15 -11.82
N ILE A 11 9.71 4.82 -11.82
CA ILE A 11 9.38 3.95 -12.95
C ILE A 11 8.22 3.07 -12.51
N ALA A 12 7.17 3.00 -13.32
CA ALA A 12 6.05 2.10 -13.05
C ALA A 12 6.54 0.66 -13.15
N TYR A 13 6.32 -0.11 -12.10
CA TYR A 13 6.71 -1.51 -12.06
C TYR A 13 5.82 -2.34 -13.00
N GLN A 14 6.44 -3.23 -13.78
CA GLN A 14 5.80 -4.08 -14.77
C GLN A 14 6.27 -5.53 -14.56
N PRO A 15 5.63 -6.30 -13.67
CA PRO A 15 6.05 -7.68 -13.42
C PRO A 15 5.80 -8.56 -14.65
N ASN A 16 6.78 -9.39 -15.01
CA ASN A 16 6.58 -10.48 -15.95
C ASN A 16 6.07 -11.71 -15.21
N PHE A 17 4.76 -11.95 -15.25
CA PHE A 17 4.15 -13.10 -14.60
C PHE A 17 4.60 -14.45 -15.19
N ALA A 18 4.98 -14.49 -16.48
CA ALA A 18 5.46 -15.72 -17.11
C ALA A 18 6.87 -16.11 -16.67
N ALA A 19 7.65 -15.15 -16.17
CA ALA A 19 8.98 -15.38 -15.59
C ALA A 19 8.96 -15.37 -14.05
N GLU A 20 7.76 -15.39 -13.44
CA GLU A 20 7.56 -15.37 -11.99
C GLU A 20 8.11 -14.12 -11.27
N ASP A 21 8.33 -13.01 -12.00
CA ASP A 21 8.83 -11.75 -11.42
C ASP A 21 7.88 -11.17 -10.35
N TYR A 22 6.61 -11.60 -10.35
CA TYR A 22 5.60 -11.20 -9.36
C TYR A 22 5.99 -11.59 -7.93
N LEU A 23 6.87 -12.59 -7.74
CA LEU A 23 7.36 -13.01 -6.42
C LEU A 23 8.00 -11.85 -5.67
N ASN A 24 8.75 -10.98 -6.35
CA ASN A 24 9.34 -9.79 -5.73
C ASN A 24 8.26 -8.84 -5.19
N THR A 25 7.11 -8.75 -5.87
CA THR A 25 5.99 -7.91 -5.41
C THR A 25 5.27 -8.55 -4.24
N TYR A 26 5.04 -9.86 -4.32
CA TYR A 26 4.46 -10.65 -3.23
C TYR A 26 5.27 -10.46 -1.94
N TYR A 27 6.59 -10.67 -1.98
CA TYR A 27 7.45 -10.43 -0.81
C TYR A 27 7.53 -8.96 -0.41
N GLY A 28 7.54 -8.04 -1.38
CA GLY A 28 7.52 -6.60 -1.08
C GLY A 28 6.25 -6.17 -0.33
N VAL A 29 5.10 -6.82 -0.59
CA VAL A 29 3.88 -6.55 0.18
C VAL A 29 3.95 -7.17 1.58
N LEU A 30 4.53 -8.36 1.74
CA LEU A 30 4.79 -8.93 3.07
C LEU A 30 5.63 -8.00 3.93
N GLU A 31 6.75 -7.51 3.39
CA GLU A 31 7.62 -6.54 4.06
C GLU A 31 6.86 -5.24 4.38
N ALA A 32 6.10 -4.72 3.41
CA ALA A 32 5.33 -3.49 3.61
C ALA A 32 4.21 -3.62 4.65
N LEU A 33 3.74 -4.83 4.94
CA LEU A 33 2.73 -5.12 5.96
C LEU A 33 3.36 -5.61 7.28
N GLY A 34 4.68 -5.83 7.33
CA GLY A 34 5.37 -6.37 8.51
C GLY A 34 5.09 -7.86 8.76
N PHE A 35 4.71 -8.61 7.73
CA PHE A 35 4.49 -10.06 7.78
C PHE A 35 5.71 -10.87 7.29
N ASP A 36 6.85 -10.23 7.07
CA ASP A 36 8.10 -10.84 6.61
C ASP A 36 8.91 -11.51 7.73
N ASN A 37 8.63 -11.19 9.00
CA ASN A 37 9.53 -11.51 10.12
C ASN A 37 8.84 -12.05 11.39
N GLY A 38 7.54 -12.40 11.33
CA GLY A 38 6.75 -12.87 12.47
C GLY A 38 6.05 -14.22 12.25
N PRO A 39 5.42 -14.81 13.30
CA PRO A 39 4.58 -16.01 13.17
C PRO A 39 3.22 -15.70 12.49
N SER A 40 2.90 -14.42 12.36
CA SER A 40 1.72 -13.91 11.64
C SER A 40 1.99 -13.98 10.15
N CYS A 41 1.59 -15.08 9.53
CA CYS A 41 1.59 -15.21 8.08
C CYS A 41 0.25 -14.73 7.54
N TRP A 42 0.29 -14.09 6.38
CA TRP A 42 -0.91 -14.02 5.54
C TRP A 42 -1.29 -15.43 5.04
N ASP A 43 -2.55 -15.63 4.65
CA ASP A 43 -3.05 -16.92 4.13
C ASP A 43 -3.11 -16.93 2.60
N LEU A 44 -2.37 -16.01 1.95
CA LEU A 44 -2.34 -15.87 0.50
C LEU A 44 -1.02 -16.40 -0.01
N THR A 45 -1.07 -17.45 -0.83
CA THR A 45 0.13 -18.06 -1.43
C THR A 45 0.61 -17.29 -2.67
N PRO A 46 1.87 -17.45 -3.09
CA PRO A 46 2.36 -16.85 -4.34
C PRO A 46 1.56 -17.33 -5.57
N GLU A 47 1.10 -18.57 -5.57
CA GLU A 47 0.32 -19.15 -6.66
C GLU A 47 -1.07 -18.48 -6.74
N GLU A 48 -1.75 -18.30 -5.62
CA GLU A 48 -3.04 -17.58 -5.56
C GLU A 48 -2.88 -16.10 -5.94
N TRP A 49 -1.78 -15.47 -5.55
CA TRP A 49 -1.44 -14.12 -5.99
C TRP A 49 -1.39 -14.02 -7.50
N SER A 50 -0.68 -14.96 -8.15
CA SER A 50 -0.54 -15.00 -9.61
C SER A 50 -1.86 -15.27 -10.33
N ALA A 51 -2.81 -15.92 -9.65
CA ALA A 51 -4.15 -16.23 -10.15
C ALA A 51 -5.13 -15.05 -10.09
N GLY A 52 -4.71 -13.87 -9.64
CA GLY A 52 -5.52 -12.65 -9.65
C GLY A 52 -5.94 -12.13 -8.28
N TYR A 53 -5.49 -12.75 -7.19
CA TYR A 53 -5.66 -12.24 -5.83
C TYR A 53 -4.45 -11.37 -5.44
N ASN A 54 -4.20 -10.29 -6.17
CA ASN A 54 -2.99 -9.49 -6.07
C ASN A 54 -3.23 -8.15 -5.31
N PRO A 55 -3.04 -8.10 -3.98
CA PRO A 55 -2.99 -6.83 -3.26
C PRO A 55 -1.72 -6.04 -3.62
N TYR A 56 -1.74 -4.73 -3.41
CA TYR A 56 -0.55 -3.89 -3.57
C TYR A 56 -0.47 -2.92 -2.40
N ALA A 57 0.66 -2.92 -1.71
CA ALA A 57 0.92 -1.99 -0.61
C ALA A 57 1.76 -0.82 -1.10
N PHE A 58 1.30 0.40 -0.82
CA PHE A 58 2.03 1.62 -1.15
C PHE A 58 2.21 2.45 0.12
N LYS A 59 3.46 2.60 0.54
CA LYS A 59 3.80 3.51 1.62
C LYS A 59 4.03 4.92 1.08
N VAL A 60 3.15 5.84 1.46
CA VAL A 60 3.19 7.23 0.99
C VAL A 60 4.03 8.11 1.92
N THR A 61 4.15 7.72 3.18
CA THR A 61 4.86 8.47 4.22
C THR A 61 6.30 7.98 4.40
N PRO A 62 7.28 8.90 4.54
CA PRO A 62 8.66 8.52 4.85
C PRO A 62 8.80 8.10 6.31
N GLY A 63 9.64 7.08 6.58
CA GLY A 63 9.94 6.58 7.93
C GLY A 63 9.43 5.15 8.17
N PRO A 64 9.77 4.48 9.28
CA PRO A 64 9.22 3.16 9.67
C PRO A 64 7.72 3.19 9.93
N ILE A 65 7.01 2.08 9.70
CA ILE A 65 5.59 1.94 10.10
C ILE A 65 5.52 2.15 11.62
N ASP A 66 4.46 2.81 12.10
CA ASP A 66 4.21 3.07 13.54
C ASP A 66 5.10 4.15 14.23
N THR A 67 6.07 4.73 13.53
CA THR A 67 6.93 5.80 14.08
C THR A 67 6.61 7.20 13.56
N ILE A 68 5.65 7.30 12.65
CA ILE A 68 5.40 8.50 11.87
C ILE A 68 4.46 9.42 12.65
N ARG A 69 5.06 10.43 13.30
CA ARG A 69 4.36 11.55 13.96
C ARG A 69 4.22 12.78 13.05
N THR A 70 4.34 12.61 11.74
CA THR A 70 4.19 13.75 10.83
C THR A 70 2.71 14.12 10.73
N PRO A 71 2.36 15.42 10.77
CA PRO A 71 0.98 15.88 10.56
C PRO A 71 0.40 15.30 9.28
N ILE A 72 -0.90 14.97 9.30
CA ILE A 72 -1.63 14.47 8.14
C ILE A 72 -1.44 15.50 7.01
N ARG A 73 -0.68 15.11 5.98
CA ARG A 73 -0.57 15.92 4.76
C ARG A 73 -1.72 15.54 3.86
N VAL A 74 -2.74 16.41 3.80
CA VAL A 74 -3.78 16.33 2.79
C VAL A 74 -3.18 16.61 1.40
N GLY A 75 -3.43 15.71 0.47
CA GLY A 75 -2.94 15.78 -0.90
C GLY A 75 -3.64 14.75 -1.78
N SER A 76 -3.36 14.77 -3.09
CA SER A 76 -3.94 13.82 -4.03
C SER A 76 -2.98 12.69 -4.34
N ILE A 77 -3.47 11.44 -4.25
CA ILE A 77 -2.77 10.25 -4.76
C ILE A 77 -3.43 9.82 -6.06
N ARG A 78 -2.63 9.63 -7.11
CA ARG A 78 -3.11 9.05 -8.38
C ARG A 78 -2.45 7.70 -8.64
N LEU A 79 -3.26 6.64 -8.68
CA LEU A 79 -2.84 5.33 -9.15
C LEU A 79 -3.16 5.20 -10.65
N SER A 80 -2.26 4.60 -11.41
CA SER A 80 -2.44 4.33 -12.84
C SER A 80 -1.97 2.92 -13.11
N LEU A 81 -2.87 2.12 -13.67
CA LEU A 81 -2.67 0.69 -13.94
C LEU A 81 -2.86 0.48 -15.43
N LYS A 82 -2.10 -0.47 -15.99
CA LYS A 82 -2.22 -0.89 -17.38
C LYS A 82 -2.23 -2.42 -17.42
N PHE A 83 -3.17 -2.98 -18.16
CA PHE A 83 -3.23 -4.41 -18.41
C PHE A 83 -2.33 -4.77 -19.60
N ALA A 84 -1.65 -5.91 -19.51
CA ALA A 84 -0.79 -6.41 -20.58
C ALA A 84 -1.60 -6.75 -21.85
N ALA A 85 -2.82 -7.23 -21.67
CA ALA A 85 -3.78 -7.52 -22.73
C ALA A 85 -5.14 -6.89 -22.42
N ALA A 86 -5.96 -6.69 -23.46
CA ALA A 86 -7.35 -6.30 -23.27
C ALA A 86 -8.09 -7.43 -22.55
N THR A 87 -8.64 -7.14 -21.38
CA THR A 87 -9.49 -8.10 -20.65
C THR A 87 -10.95 -7.90 -21.04
N GLN A 88 -11.68 -9.00 -21.17
CA GLN A 88 -13.14 -9.01 -21.34
C GLN A 88 -13.87 -9.16 -19.99
N ALA A 89 -13.13 -9.46 -18.91
CA ALA A 89 -13.68 -9.60 -17.58
C ALA A 89 -13.77 -8.24 -16.88
N ASN A 90 -14.80 -8.10 -16.04
CA ASN A 90 -14.92 -6.94 -15.14
C ASN A 90 -13.77 -6.97 -14.12
N ILE A 91 -13.13 -5.82 -13.93
CA ILE A 91 -12.06 -5.65 -12.93
C ILE A 91 -12.63 -4.82 -11.79
N ASN A 92 -12.66 -5.41 -10.61
CA ASN A 92 -13.01 -4.70 -9.38
C ASN A 92 -11.73 -4.27 -8.68
N ILE A 93 -11.63 -2.99 -8.35
CA ILE A 93 -10.50 -2.43 -7.60
C ILE A 93 -11.02 -1.99 -6.24
N LEU A 94 -10.50 -2.62 -5.18
CA LEU A 94 -10.72 -2.16 -3.82
C LEU A 94 -9.52 -1.29 -3.40
N LEU A 95 -9.79 -0.04 -3.03
CA LEU A 95 -8.79 0.87 -2.49
C LEU A 95 -9.07 1.08 -1.01
N SER A 96 -8.08 0.76 -0.18
CA SER A 96 -8.09 1.05 1.26
C SER A 96 -6.88 1.92 1.61
N SER A 97 -7.04 2.80 2.58
CA SER A 97 -5.96 3.63 3.10
C SER A 97 -5.99 3.64 4.63
N GLU A 98 -4.84 3.40 5.23
CA GLU A 98 -4.62 3.59 6.66
C GLU A 98 -3.90 4.92 6.89
N GLN A 99 -4.36 5.69 7.88
CA GLN A 99 -3.79 6.99 8.22
C GLN A 99 -3.70 7.10 9.74
N PRO A 100 -2.60 7.64 10.29
CA PRO A 100 -2.53 7.90 11.72
C PRO A 100 -3.53 9.00 12.09
N ALA A 101 -4.22 8.82 13.20
CA ALA A 101 -5.06 9.85 13.82
C ALA A 101 -4.54 10.10 15.24
N GLU A 102 -4.38 11.37 15.62
CA GLU A 102 -3.93 11.75 16.96
C GLU A 102 -5.07 12.42 17.74
N ILE A 103 -5.27 11.95 18.96
CA ILE A 103 -6.16 12.58 19.94
C ILE A 103 -5.28 13.15 21.04
N GLN A 104 -5.34 14.47 21.22
CA GLN A 104 -4.65 15.14 22.30
C GLN A 104 -5.60 15.34 23.48
N ILE A 105 -5.15 14.97 24.68
CA ILE A 105 -5.86 15.23 25.93
C ILE A 105 -5.05 16.26 26.72
N ASP A 106 -5.66 17.40 27.00
CA ASP A 106 -5.00 18.45 27.78
C ASP A 106 -5.05 18.15 29.29
N LYS A 107 -4.36 19.00 30.08
CA LYS A 107 -4.34 18.88 31.56
C LYS A 107 -5.71 19.07 32.21
N TYR A 108 -6.70 19.58 31.48
CA TYR A 108 -8.08 19.78 31.92
C TYR A 108 -9.03 18.67 31.40
N LYS A 109 -8.48 17.62 30.78
CA LYS A 109 -9.22 16.49 30.18
C LYS A 109 -10.08 16.88 28.98
N ASN A 110 -9.79 18.00 28.33
CA ASN A 110 -10.41 18.30 27.05
C ASN A 110 -9.83 17.37 25.99
N VAL A 111 -10.71 16.77 25.20
CA VAL A 111 -10.36 15.90 24.08
C VAL A 111 -10.30 16.76 22.82
N LEU A 112 -9.11 16.89 22.24
CA LEU A 112 -8.86 17.64 21.02
C LEU A 112 -8.51 16.64 19.90
N ALA A 113 -9.33 16.60 18.85
CA ALA A 113 -8.97 15.91 17.63
C ALA A 113 -7.99 16.79 16.84
N ILE A 114 -6.80 16.27 16.55
CA ILE A 114 -5.85 16.95 15.66
C ILE A 114 -6.05 16.36 14.25
N THR A 115 -6.65 17.15 13.37
CA THR A 115 -6.82 16.84 11.93
C THR A 115 -5.75 17.52 11.09
#